data_AF-A0AAE4EVH1-F1
#
_entry.id   AF-A0AAE4EVH1-F1
#
_cell.length_a   1.000
_cell.length_b   1.000
_cell.length_c   1.000
_cell.angle_alpha   90.00
_cell.angle_beta   90.00
_cell.angle_gamma   90.00
#
_symmetry.space_group_name_H-M   'P 1'
#
loop_
_entity.id
_entity.type
_entity.pdbx_description
1 polymer ?
#
loop_
_entity_poly.entity_id
_entity_poly.type
_entity_poly.pdbx_seq_one_letter_code
_entity_poly.pdbx_strand_id
1 'polypeptide(L)'
;MGVRVFYMDDSGSSEAGTVVFGWLELDLGDWQVTLRSWLDYRHQLHRSVGIPTDYELHATKFLSGRGNPTKTPWDGSDEERLRVGHDLLAHLASMPQVRVGAVYGQTTRRREARDLKARTYTELVRMIDARLTTDGELGMIVMDGDGTDPTYRAAHRELKLATRSLIEDPFFHGSHHSQWMQLADFIAYSAFMHIAQHPTKEKMWSWYSDLLGASAVTGPDPLELRTPKSR
;
A
#
# COMPACT_ATOMS: atom_id res chain seq x y z
N MET A 1 17.11 -16.32 10.40
CA MET A 1 15.70 -15.95 10.62
C MET A 1 15.58 -14.46 10.35
N GLY A 2 15.00 -14.09 9.22
CA GLY A 2 14.78 -12.68 8.86
C GLY A 2 13.55 -12.11 9.57
N VAL A 3 13.49 -10.78 9.70
CA VAL A 3 12.31 -10.08 10.20
C VAL A 3 11.84 -9.12 9.12
N ARG A 4 10.56 -9.24 8.74
CA ARG A 4 9.91 -8.39 7.75
C ARG A 4 9.03 -7.34 8.40
N VAL A 5 8.99 -6.15 7.84
CA VAL A 5 8.03 -5.10 8.21
C VAL A 5 7.16 -4.80 7.00
N PHE A 6 5.85 -4.89 7.18
CA PHE A 6 4.85 -4.60 6.16
C PHE A 6 4.19 -3.27 6.49
N TYR A 7 4.39 -2.24 5.67
CA TYR A 7 3.62 -1.00 5.74
C TYR A 7 2.43 -1.13 4.80
N MET A 8 1.22 -0.97 5.34
CA MET A 8 0.00 -1.32 4.62
C MET A 8 -1.04 -0.21 4.71
N ASP A 9 -1.62 0.15 3.57
CA ASP A 9 -2.76 1.06 3.50
C ASP A 9 -3.89 0.44 2.68
N ASP A 10 -5.09 1.00 2.83
CA ASP A 10 -6.27 0.58 2.09
C ASP A 10 -6.81 1.68 1.16
N SER A 11 -7.32 1.24 0.02
CA SER A 11 -8.03 2.07 -0.93
C SER A 11 -9.31 1.37 -1.38
N GLY A 12 -10.17 2.06 -2.10
CA GLY A 12 -11.40 1.46 -2.57
C GLY A 12 -12.56 2.43 -2.73
N SER A 13 -13.70 1.86 -3.10
CA SER A 13 -14.97 2.57 -3.19
C SER A 13 -16.08 1.67 -2.71
N SER A 14 -16.78 2.11 -1.66
CA SER A 14 -17.98 1.42 -1.16
C SER A 14 -19.13 1.45 -2.18
N GLU A 15 -19.15 2.44 -3.07
CA GLU A 15 -20.11 2.56 -4.16
C GLU A 15 -19.83 1.54 -5.28
N ALA A 16 -18.57 1.40 -5.67
CA ALA A 16 -18.12 0.39 -6.64
C ALA A 16 -17.96 -1.01 -6.00
N GLY A 17 -18.22 -1.14 -4.69
CA GLY A 17 -18.10 -2.39 -3.96
C GLY A 17 -16.71 -3.01 -4.01
N THR A 18 -15.65 -2.20 -4.09
CA THR A 18 -14.26 -2.64 -4.21
C THR A 18 -13.45 -2.19 -3.01
N VAL A 19 -12.67 -3.09 -2.42
CA VAL A 19 -11.65 -2.79 -1.41
C VAL A 19 -10.30 -3.30 -1.90
N VAL A 20 -9.25 -2.53 -1.66
CA VAL A 20 -7.87 -2.86 -2.02
C VAL A 20 -7.01 -2.64 -0.79
N PHE A 21 -6.11 -3.58 -0.52
CA PHE A 21 -5.02 -3.37 0.42
C PHE A 21 -3.71 -3.42 -0.38
N GLY A 22 -2.92 -2.37 -0.28
CA GLY A 22 -1.59 -2.29 -0.86
C GLY A 22 -0.55 -2.27 0.26
N TRP A 23 0.60 -2.89 0.04
CA TRP A 23 1.68 -2.86 1.02
C TRP A 23 3.06 -2.78 0.40
N LEU A 24 3.95 -2.24 1.22
CA LEU A 24 5.39 -2.26 1.10
C LEU A 24 5.95 -3.25 2.12
N GLU A 25 6.79 -4.18 1.69
CA GLU A 25 7.50 -5.14 2.53
C GLU A 25 9.00 -4.83 2.55
N LEU A 26 9.57 -4.70 3.75
CA LEU A 26 10.98 -4.44 3.99
C LEU A 26 11.65 -5.57 4.78
N ASP A 27 12.90 -5.88 4.45
CA ASP A 27 13.79 -6.60 5.37
C ASP A 27 14.32 -5.65 6.45
N LEU A 28 14.19 -6.03 7.72
CA LEU A 28 14.77 -5.26 8.81
C LEU A 28 16.32 -5.25 8.74
N GLY A 29 16.92 -6.29 8.16
CA GLY A 29 18.37 -6.36 7.92
C GLY A 29 18.87 -5.31 6.93
N ASP A 30 18.03 -4.91 5.96
CA ASP A 30 18.37 -3.93 4.91
C ASP A 30 17.87 -2.51 5.23
N TRP A 31 17.25 -2.31 6.40
CA TRP A 31 16.54 -1.08 6.77
C TRP A 31 17.32 0.20 6.46
N GLN A 32 18.60 0.27 6.84
CA GLN A 32 19.41 1.46 6.66
C GLN A 32 19.64 1.81 5.18
N VAL A 33 19.89 0.79 4.35
CA VAL A 33 20.13 0.97 2.91
C VAL A 33 18.83 1.37 2.21
N THR A 34 17.74 0.70 2.55
CA THR A 34 16.40 0.99 2.02
C THR A 34 15.95 2.41 2.37
N LEU A 35 16.09 2.80 3.65
CA LEU A 35 15.74 4.15 4.11
C LEU A 35 16.59 5.21 3.42
N ARG A 36 17.90 4.98 3.27
CA ARG A 36 18.78 5.91 2.58
C ARG A 36 18.37 6.11 1.13
N SER A 37 18.10 5.03 0.39
CA SER A 37 17.65 5.10 -1.01
C SER A 37 16.38 5.94 -1.16
N TRP A 38 15.43 5.76 -0.25
CA TRP A 38 14.20 6.55 -0.25
C TRP A 38 14.43 8.03 0.11
N LEU A 39 15.24 8.32 1.13
CA LEU A 39 15.56 9.71 1.51
C LEU A 39 16.36 10.43 0.41
N ASP A 40 17.24 9.73 -0.29
CA ASP A 40 17.99 10.29 -1.42
C ASP A 40 17.04 10.67 -2.57
N TYR A 41 16.03 9.84 -2.87
CA TYR A 41 14.95 10.19 -3.81
C TYR A 41 14.16 11.41 -3.35
N ARG A 42 13.79 11.50 -2.08
CA ARG A 42 13.08 12.68 -1.53
C ARG A 42 13.90 13.95 -1.66
N HIS A 43 15.20 13.90 -1.38
CA HIS A 43 16.10 15.03 -1.61
C HIS A 43 16.21 15.39 -3.10
N GLN A 44 16.22 14.40 -3.99
CA GLN A 44 16.22 14.64 -5.44
C GLN A 44 14.93 15.34 -5.87
N LEU A 45 13.77 14.89 -5.40
CA LEU A 45 12.47 15.50 -5.68
C LEU A 45 12.43 16.96 -5.22
N HIS A 46 12.94 17.24 -4.02
CA HIS A 46 13.06 18.62 -3.54
C HIS A 46 13.96 19.47 -4.44
N ARG A 47 15.11 18.94 -4.88
CA ARG A 47 16.02 19.68 -5.77
C ARG A 47 15.43 19.92 -7.17
N SER A 48 14.66 18.97 -7.71
CA SER A 48 14.18 19.02 -9.09
C SER A 48 12.91 19.86 -9.25
N VAL A 49 11.96 19.72 -8.31
CA VAL A 49 10.64 20.37 -8.42
C VAL A 49 10.27 21.22 -7.20
N GLY A 50 11.09 21.23 -6.14
CA GLY A 50 10.87 22.08 -4.97
C GLY A 50 9.90 21.52 -3.93
N ILE A 51 9.46 20.26 -4.03
CA ILE A 51 8.61 19.63 -3.00
C ILE A 51 9.44 19.37 -1.74
N PRO A 52 9.10 19.94 -0.57
CA PRO A 52 9.84 19.71 0.67
C PRO A 52 9.90 18.23 1.04
N THR A 53 11.03 17.79 1.61
CA THR A 53 11.22 16.37 1.94
C THR A 53 10.26 15.85 3.01
N ASP A 54 9.78 16.73 3.88
CA ASP A 54 8.80 16.49 4.93
C ASP A 54 7.34 16.71 4.48
N TYR A 55 7.11 17.16 3.25
CA TYR A 55 5.76 17.33 2.72
C TYR A 55 5.07 15.98 2.51
N GLU A 56 3.88 15.81 3.09
CA GLU A 56 3.05 14.61 2.96
C GLU A 56 2.60 14.38 1.51
N LEU A 57 3.02 13.24 0.93
CA LEU A 57 2.51 12.75 -0.34
C LEU A 57 1.39 11.73 -0.09
N HIS A 58 0.17 12.22 0.11
CA HIS A 58 -1.03 11.37 0.09
C HIS A 58 -1.55 11.28 -1.34
N ALA A 59 -1.56 10.09 -1.94
CA ALA A 59 -1.85 9.81 -3.34
C ALA A 59 -3.13 10.50 -3.82
N THR A 60 -4.26 10.28 -3.15
CA THR A 60 -5.54 10.88 -3.56
C THR A 60 -5.50 12.41 -3.53
N LYS A 61 -4.95 13.02 -2.47
CA LYS A 61 -4.86 14.49 -2.37
C LYS A 61 -3.87 15.04 -3.39
N PHE A 62 -2.68 14.47 -3.44
CA PHE A 62 -1.58 14.94 -4.26
C PHE A 62 -1.88 14.83 -5.75
N LEU A 63 -2.36 13.67 -6.22
CA LEU A 63 -2.65 13.38 -7.63
C LEU A 63 -3.94 14.01 -8.13
N SER A 64 -4.80 14.52 -7.23
CA SER A 64 -5.98 15.32 -7.60
C SER A 64 -5.74 16.83 -7.58
N GLY A 65 -4.48 17.26 -7.49
CA GLY A 65 -4.11 18.68 -7.50
C GLY A 65 -4.32 19.40 -6.17
N ARG A 66 -4.61 18.68 -5.07
CA ARG A 66 -4.76 19.31 -3.75
C ARG A 66 -3.41 19.60 -3.10
N GLY A 67 -3.39 20.66 -2.29
CA GLY A 67 -2.20 21.14 -1.59
C GLY A 67 -1.27 21.94 -2.49
N ASN A 68 -0.39 22.75 -1.90
CA ASN A 68 0.54 23.62 -2.61
C ASN A 68 1.95 23.42 -2.02
N PRO A 69 2.63 22.30 -2.34
CA PRO A 69 3.92 21.96 -1.74
C PRO A 69 5.02 22.96 -2.08
N THR A 70 5.04 23.48 -3.31
CA THR A 70 6.16 24.30 -3.80
C THR A 70 5.91 25.79 -3.64
N LYS A 71 4.64 26.22 -3.55
CA LYS A 71 4.21 27.63 -3.63
C LYS A 71 4.59 28.31 -4.96
N THR A 72 4.72 27.52 -6.03
CA THR A 72 5.04 28.00 -7.38
C THR A 72 3.93 27.59 -8.37
N PRO A 73 3.95 28.07 -9.63
CA PRO A 73 3.02 27.62 -10.66
C PRO A 73 3.03 26.10 -10.91
N TRP A 74 4.11 25.39 -10.51
CA TRP A 74 4.18 23.92 -10.55
C TRP A 74 3.00 23.26 -9.82
N ASP A 75 2.54 23.84 -8.70
CA ASP A 75 1.47 23.26 -7.87
C ASP A 75 0.14 23.10 -8.63
N GLY A 76 -0.09 23.92 -9.67
CA GLY A 76 -1.30 23.87 -10.51
C GLY A 76 -1.21 22.93 -11.71
N SER A 77 -0.10 22.22 -11.90
CA SER A 77 0.08 21.31 -13.03
C SER A 77 -0.25 19.86 -12.66
N ASP A 78 -1.38 19.36 -13.17
CA ASP A 78 -1.79 17.96 -13.02
C ASP A 78 -0.77 17.01 -13.66
N GLU A 79 -0.21 17.39 -14.82
CA GLU A 79 0.79 16.57 -15.54
C GLU A 79 2.06 16.37 -14.71
N GLU A 80 2.54 17.43 -14.08
CA GLU A 80 3.71 17.39 -13.20
C GLU A 80 3.49 16.51 -11.97
N ARG A 81 2.31 16.59 -11.36
CA ARG A 81 1.94 15.75 -10.21
C ARG A 81 1.82 14.28 -10.60
N LEU A 82 1.23 14.00 -11.75
CA LEU A 82 1.17 12.64 -12.29
C LEU A 82 2.57 12.09 -12.56
N ARG A 83 3.46 12.91 -13.13
CA ARG A 83 4.87 12.54 -13.34
C ARG A 83 5.56 12.20 -12.01
N VAL A 84 5.40 13.02 -10.97
CA VAL A 84 5.97 12.73 -9.64
C VAL A 84 5.42 11.44 -9.04
N GLY A 85 4.12 11.18 -9.19
CA GLY A 85 3.52 9.93 -8.71
C GLY A 85 4.04 8.70 -9.45
N HIS A 86 4.17 8.80 -10.77
CA HIS A 86 4.75 7.77 -11.62
C HIS A 86 6.22 7.50 -11.26
N ASP A 87 7.04 8.54 -11.18
CA ASP A 87 8.47 8.43 -10.86
C ASP A 87 8.71 7.86 -9.47
N LEU A 88 7.83 8.17 -8.51
CA LEU A 88 7.86 7.59 -7.16
C LEU A 88 7.63 6.08 -7.19
N LEU A 89 6.60 5.62 -7.91
CA LEU A 89 6.31 4.19 -8.06
C LEU A 89 7.42 3.46 -8.83
N ALA A 90 7.97 4.09 -9.87
CA ALA A 90 9.10 3.56 -10.62
C ALA A 90 10.38 3.46 -9.78
N HIS A 91 10.65 4.49 -8.95
CA HIS A 91 11.77 4.46 -8.00
C HIS A 91 11.59 3.31 -7.01
N LEU A 92 10.38 3.14 -6.47
CA LEU A 92 10.07 2.05 -5.55
C LEU A 92 10.33 0.66 -6.17
N ALA A 93 9.87 0.44 -7.40
CA ALA A 93 10.09 -0.81 -8.13
C ALA A 93 11.58 -1.07 -8.41
N SER A 94 12.40 -0.02 -8.46
CA SER A 94 13.85 -0.14 -8.68
C SER A 94 14.65 -0.49 -7.42
N MET A 95 14.03 -0.46 -6.23
CA MET A 95 14.70 -0.75 -4.96
C MET A 95 14.75 -2.27 -4.72
N PRO A 96 15.91 -2.95 -4.86
CA PRO A 96 15.97 -4.41 -4.74
C PRO A 96 15.71 -4.93 -3.31
N GLN A 97 15.80 -4.04 -2.31
CA GLN A 97 15.51 -4.36 -0.90
C GLN A 97 14.02 -4.28 -0.56
N VAL A 98 13.20 -3.84 -1.52
CA VAL A 98 11.76 -3.62 -1.34
C VAL A 98 11.00 -4.69 -2.10
N ARG A 99 9.95 -5.17 -1.46
CA ARG A 99 8.88 -5.91 -2.13
C ARG A 99 7.58 -5.14 -1.99
N VAL A 100 6.71 -5.25 -2.98
CA VAL A 100 5.38 -4.65 -2.93
C VAL A 100 4.33 -5.72 -3.17
N GLY A 101 3.09 -5.43 -2.81
CA GLY A 101 1.98 -6.27 -3.22
C GLY A 101 0.66 -5.55 -3.04
N ALA A 102 -0.37 -6.09 -3.70
CA ALA A 102 -1.72 -5.64 -3.50
C ALA A 102 -2.69 -6.81 -3.62
N VAL A 103 -3.71 -6.78 -2.77
CA VAL A 103 -4.85 -7.68 -2.84
C VAL A 103 -6.13 -6.87 -2.90
N TYR A 104 -7.18 -7.47 -3.45
CA TYR A 104 -8.48 -6.82 -3.49
C TYR A 104 -9.63 -7.79 -3.23
N GLY A 105 -10.76 -7.23 -2.82
CA GLY A 105 -12.04 -7.90 -2.75
C GLY A 105 -13.10 -7.08 -3.47
N GLN A 106 -14.08 -7.76 -4.07
CA GLN A 106 -15.22 -7.12 -4.73
C GLN A 106 -16.55 -7.73 -4.28
N THR A 107 -17.58 -6.88 -4.21
CA THR A 107 -18.97 -7.28 -4.03
C THR A 107 -19.89 -6.39 -4.85
N THR A 108 -20.96 -6.95 -5.39
CA THR A 108 -22.04 -6.17 -6.01
C THR A 108 -23.07 -5.68 -4.99
N ARG A 109 -22.97 -6.13 -3.73
CA ARG A 109 -23.94 -5.85 -2.68
C ARG A 109 -23.40 -4.82 -1.70
N ARG A 110 -23.88 -3.58 -1.82
CA ARG A 110 -23.45 -2.44 -0.98
C ARG A 110 -23.52 -2.70 0.53
N ARG A 111 -24.49 -3.51 0.99
CA ARG A 111 -24.63 -3.88 2.42
C ARG A 111 -23.46 -4.71 2.95
N GLU A 112 -22.71 -5.37 2.08
CA GLU A 112 -21.59 -6.24 2.43
C GLU A 112 -20.24 -5.52 2.39
N ALA A 113 -20.18 -4.22 2.03
CA ALA A 113 -18.92 -3.51 1.83
C ALA A 113 -18.04 -3.44 3.09
N ARG A 114 -18.64 -3.25 4.27
CA ARG A 114 -17.90 -3.28 5.54
C ARG A 114 -17.34 -4.67 5.82
N ASP A 115 -18.16 -5.70 5.67
CA ASP A 115 -17.75 -7.07 5.90
C ASP A 115 -16.71 -7.53 4.86
N LEU A 116 -16.77 -7.00 3.63
CA LEU A 116 -15.81 -7.25 2.58
C LEU A 116 -14.42 -6.78 3.01
N LYS A 117 -14.29 -5.54 3.51
CA LYS A 117 -13.01 -5.01 3.99
C LYS A 117 -12.41 -5.90 5.09
N ALA A 118 -13.21 -6.25 6.09
CA ALA A 118 -12.76 -7.12 7.18
C ALA A 118 -12.33 -8.51 6.68
N ARG A 119 -13.12 -9.14 5.81
CA ARG A 119 -12.79 -10.46 5.23
C ARG A 119 -11.55 -10.43 4.35
N THR A 120 -11.42 -9.43 3.47
CA THR A 120 -10.24 -9.27 2.62
C THR A 120 -8.98 -9.09 3.47
N TYR A 121 -9.06 -8.31 4.55
CA TYR A 121 -7.94 -8.17 5.49
C TYR A 121 -7.62 -9.49 6.21
N THR A 122 -8.63 -10.25 6.68
CA THR A 122 -8.41 -11.56 7.30
C THR A 122 -7.67 -12.53 6.37
N GLU A 123 -8.09 -12.62 5.11
CA GLU A 123 -7.43 -13.50 4.13
C GLU A 123 -6.03 -13.00 3.77
N LEU A 124 -5.81 -11.69 3.71
CA LEU A 124 -4.48 -11.09 3.53
C LEU A 124 -3.53 -11.46 4.68
N VAL A 125 -3.99 -11.32 5.92
CA VAL A 125 -3.21 -11.69 7.12
C VAL A 125 -2.82 -13.17 7.09
N ARG A 126 -3.76 -14.05 6.72
CA ARG A 126 -3.49 -15.49 6.55
C ARG A 126 -2.48 -15.77 5.43
N MET A 127 -2.59 -15.06 4.31
CA MET A 127 -1.66 -15.19 3.17
C MET A 127 -0.23 -14.78 3.58
N ILE A 128 -0.08 -13.62 4.24
CA ILE A 128 1.22 -13.13 4.71
C ILE A 128 1.82 -14.08 5.76
N ASP A 129 1.02 -14.54 6.73
CA ASP A 129 1.47 -15.46 7.78
C ASP A 129 1.95 -16.81 7.21
N ALA A 130 1.20 -17.37 6.26
CA ALA A 130 1.56 -18.62 5.60
C ALA A 130 2.87 -18.49 4.80
N ARG A 131 3.07 -17.37 4.09
CA ARG A 131 4.31 -17.05 3.38
C ARG A 131 5.49 -16.90 4.34
N LEU A 132 5.35 -16.10 5.40
CA LEU A 132 6.37 -15.93 6.45
C LEU A 132 6.78 -17.28 7.06
N THR A 133 5.79 -18.13 7.38
CA THR A 133 6.02 -19.46 7.94
C THR A 133 6.79 -20.36 6.96
N THR A 134 6.43 -20.32 5.68
CA THR A 134 7.12 -21.08 4.62
C THR A 134 8.58 -20.66 4.48
N ASP A 135 8.84 -19.35 4.60
CA ASP A 135 10.18 -18.78 4.44
C ASP A 135 11.03 -18.85 5.72
N GLY A 136 10.46 -19.28 6.85
CA GLY A 136 11.14 -19.29 8.15
C GLY A 136 11.48 -17.88 8.66
N GLU A 137 10.59 -16.93 8.39
CA GLU A 137 10.71 -15.52 8.72
C GLU A 137 9.66 -15.09 9.76
N LEU A 138 9.93 -14.02 10.48
CA LEU A 138 8.92 -13.34 11.32
C LEU A 138 8.51 -12.02 10.69
N GLY A 139 7.29 -11.57 10.96
CA GLY A 139 6.74 -10.37 10.33
C GLY A 139 6.00 -9.45 11.29
N MET A 140 6.01 -8.16 11.02
CA MET A 140 5.20 -7.15 11.72
C MET A 140 4.41 -6.33 10.71
N ILE A 141 3.14 -6.02 11.00
CA ILE A 141 2.32 -5.14 10.17
C ILE A 141 2.22 -3.77 10.83
N VAL A 142 2.52 -2.73 10.07
CA VAL A 142 2.26 -1.32 10.38
C VAL A 142 1.20 -0.82 9.41
N MET A 143 0.15 -0.17 9.91
CA MET A 143 -0.96 0.25 9.08
C MET A 143 -1.50 1.63 9.46
N ASP A 144 -2.18 2.29 8.52
CA ASP A 144 -2.87 3.55 8.80
C ASP A 144 -4.12 3.30 9.64
N GLY A 145 -4.48 4.29 10.44
CA GLY A 145 -5.62 4.27 11.32
C GLY A 145 -5.29 4.58 12.77
N ASP A 146 -6.32 4.52 13.61
CA ASP A 146 -6.26 4.86 15.03
C ASP A 146 -6.42 3.63 15.95
N GLY A 147 -6.54 2.44 15.36
CA GLY A 147 -6.72 1.18 16.06
C GLY A 147 -8.08 0.99 16.73
N THR A 148 -9.07 1.82 16.38
CA THR A 148 -10.44 1.69 16.92
C THR A 148 -11.26 0.60 16.23
N ASP A 149 -10.90 0.21 14.99
CA ASP A 149 -11.55 -0.90 14.30
C ASP A 149 -11.07 -2.25 14.88
N PRO A 150 -11.95 -3.01 15.56
CA PRO A 150 -11.55 -4.27 16.19
C PRO A 150 -11.27 -5.38 15.18
N THR A 151 -11.72 -5.26 13.92
CA THR A 151 -11.60 -6.32 12.92
C THR A 151 -10.16 -6.64 12.57
N TYR A 152 -9.29 -5.62 12.57
CA TYR A 152 -7.86 -5.82 12.30
C TYR A 152 -7.15 -6.64 13.37
N ARG A 153 -7.47 -6.41 14.66
CA ARG A 153 -6.94 -7.21 15.76
C ARG A 153 -7.51 -8.62 15.73
N ALA A 154 -8.82 -8.75 15.49
CA ALA A 154 -9.48 -10.05 15.39
C ALA A 154 -8.80 -10.96 14.34
N ALA A 155 -8.51 -10.44 13.15
CA ALA A 155 -7.82 -11.18 12.09
C ALA A 155 -6.46 -11.75 12.52
N HIS A 156 -5.66 -10.99 13.28
CA HIS A 156 -4.37 -11.45 13.81
C HIS A 156 -4.52 -12.47 14.95
N ARG A 157 -5.52 -12.29 15.80
CA ARG A 157 -5.78 -13.19 16.93
C ARG A 157 -6.43 -14.52 16.51
N GLU A 158 -7.00 -14.60 15.31
CA GLU A 158 -7.47 -15.85 14.70
C GLU A 158 -6.33 -16.76 14.19
N LEU A 159 -5.10 -16.24 14.02
CA LEU A 159 -3.96 -17.04 13.60
C LEU A 159 -3.60 -18.09 14.65
N LYS A 160 -3.17 -19.27 14.19
CA LYS A 160 -2.79 -20.38 15.07
C LYS A 160 -1.54 -20.03 15.87
N LEU A 161 -1.65 -19.92 17.20
CA LEU A 161 -0.53 -19.56 18.08
C LEU A 161 0.69 -20.46 17.93
N ALA A 162 0.49 -21.76 17.65
CA ALA A 162 1.58 -22.72 17.52
C ALA A 162 2.44 -22.55 16.25
N THR A 163 1.92 -21.83 15.24
CA THR A 163 2.56 -21.74 13.91
C THR A 163 2.60 -20.32 13.35
N ARG A 164 2.01 -19.33 14.02
CA ARG A 164 1.96 -17.95 13.53
C ARG A 164 3.37 -17.36 13.47
N SER A 165 3.65 -16.68 12.37
CA SER A 165 4.90 -15.98 12.09
C SER A 165 4.74 -14.46 12.09
N LEU A 166 3.50 -13.97 11.98
CA LEU A 166 3.19 -12.58 12.31
C LEU A 166 3.26 -12.34 13.81
N ILE A 167 4.00 -11.30 14.21
CA ILE A 167 4.19 -10.84 15.58
C ILE A 167 3.09 -9.83 15.93
N GLU A 168 2.42 -10.06 17.06
CA GLU A 168 1.40 -9.17 17.64
C GLU A 168 0.22 -8.80 16.72
N ASP A 169 -0.61 -7.87 17.17
CA ASP A 169 -1.60 -7.14 16.38
C ASP A 169 -0.90 -6.07 15.52
N PRO A 170 -1.57 -5.49 14.49
CA PRO A 170 -0.96 -4.44 13.69
C PRO A 170 -0.68 -3.18 14.53
N PHE A 171 0.45 -2.55 14.23
CA PHE A 171 0.83 -1.26 14.79
C PHE A 171 0.19 -0.14 13.97
N PHE A 172 -0.66 0.65 14.61
CA PHE A 172 -1.33 1.78 13.97
C PHE A 172 -0.44 3.01 14.02
N HIS A 173 -0.24 3.66 12.86
CA HIS A 173 0.57 4.85 12.73
C HIS A 173 -0.10 5.82 11.74
N GLY A 174 -0.23 7.10 12.13
CA GLY A 174 -0.82 8.10 11.24
C GLY A 174 0.03 8.31 9.98
N SER A 175 -0.60 8.22 8.80
CA SER A 175 0.03 8.39 7.49
C SER A 175 0.81 9.71 7.31
N HIS A 176 0.36 10.80 7.94
CA HIS A 176 1.01 12.12 7.91
C HIS A 176 2.42 12.16 8.52
N HIS A 177 2.81 11.16 9.31
CA HIS A 177 4.12 11.09 9.96
C HIS A 177 5.06 10.00 9.42
N SER A 178 4.58 9.12 8.53
CA SER A 178 5.37 8.00 8.00
C SER A 178 5.43 8.01 6.49
N GLN A 179 6.63 8.23 5.95
CA GLN A 179 6.84 8.20 4.49
C GLN A 179 6.65 6.79 3.91
N TRP A 180 6.88 5.74 4.70
CA TRP A 180 6.58 4.37 4.28
C TRP A 180 5.08 4.11 4.16
N MET A 181 4.28 4.71 5.07
CA MET A 181 2.82 4.67 4.95
C MET A 181 2.33 5.42 3.72
N GLN A 182 2.93 6.57 3.41
CA GLN A 182 2.63 7.31 2.18
C GLN A 182 2.96 6.47 0.93
N LEU A 183 4.07 5.70 0.94
CA LEU A 183 4.36 4.76 -0.14
C LEU A 183 3.32 3.65 -0.23
N ALA A 184 2.87 3.09 0.90
CA ALA A 184 1.78 2.11 0.92
C ALA A 184 0.46 2.67 0.37
N ASP A 185 0.10 3.93 0.67
CA ASP A 185 -1.04 4.65 0.08
C ASP A 185 -0.92 4.71 -1.45
N PHE A 186 0.26 5.05 -2.00
CA PHE A 186 0.49 5.05 -3.45
C PHE A 186 0.34 3.67 -4.09
N ILE A 187 0.81 2.61 -3.42
CA ILE A 187 0.63 1.22 -3.87
C ILE A 187 -0.86 0.86 -3.89
N ALA A 188 -1.57 1.10 -2.78
CA ALA A 188 -3.00 0.82 -2.66
C ALA A 188 -3.84 1.61 -3.67
N TYR A 189 -3.49 2.89 -3.88
CA TYR A 189 -4.16 3.77 -4.83
C TYR A 189 -3.95 3.32 -6.28
N SER A 190 -2.70 3.00 -6.67
CA SER A 190 -2.39 2.51 -8.02
C SER A 190 -3.10 1.18 -8.31
N ALA A 191 -3.11 0.24 -7.36
CA ALA A 191 -3.86 -1.00 -7.46
C ALA A 191 -5.37 -0.74 -7.58
N PHE A 192 -5.93 0.20 -6.82
CA PHE A 192 -7.34 0.57 -6.95
C PHE A 192 -7.67 1.21 -8.30
N MET A 193 -6.83 2.10 -8.83
CA MET A 193 -7.02 2.67 -10.17
C MET A 193 -7.00 1.61 -11.26
N HIS A 194 -6.13 0.61 -11.13
CA HIS A 194 -6.06 -0.53 -12.04
C HIS A 194 -7.34 -1.38 -12.03
N ILE A 195 -7.89 -1.66 -10.84
CA ILE A 195 -9.10 -2.49 -10.70
C ILE A 195 -10.38 -1.71 -11.04
N ALA A 196 -10.52 -0.48 -10.56
CA ALA A 196 -11.76 0.29 -10.69
C ALA A 196 -11.91 0.97 -12.05
N GLN A 197 -10.78 1.23 -12.74
CA GLN A 197 -10.72 1.87 -14.05
C GLN A 197 -11.67 3.08 -14.17
N HIS A 198 -11.60 4.00 -13.19
CA HIS A 198 -12.43 5.21 -13.22
C HIS A 198 -12.11 6.04 -14.48
N PRO A 199 -13.10 6.42 -15.31
CA PRO A 199 -12.88 7.09 -16.60
C PRO A 199 -12.05 8.36 -16.54
N THR A 200 -12.17 9.15 -15.47
CA THR A 200 -11.40 10.40 -15.31
C THR A 200 -9.93 10.16 -14.95
N LYS A 201 -9.54 8.91 -14.68
CA LYS A 201 -8.23 8.50 -14.17
C LYS A 201 -7.51 7.51 -15.10
N GLU A 202 -7.88 7.48 -16.38
CA GLU A 202 -7.34 6.57 -17.41
C GLU A 202 -5.80 6.50 -17.42
N LYS A 203 -5.14 7.66 -17.27
CA LYS A 203 -3.67 7.75 -17.23
C LYS A 203 -3.01 6.91 -16.13
N MET A 204 -3.76 6.46 -15.12
CA MET A 204 -3.25 5.72 -13.97
C MET A 204 -3.69 4.25 -13.94
N TRP A 205 -4.51 3.79 -14.89
CA TRP A 205 -5.04 2.42 -14.87
C TRP A 205 -3.94 1.36 -14.98
N SER A 206 -2.86 1.65 -15.69
CA SER A 206 -1.76 0.71 -15.89
C SER A 206 -0.61 0.89 -14.90
N TRP A 207 -0.66 1.89 -14.00
CA TRP A 207 0.48 2.20 -13.12
C TRP A 207 0.90 1.02 -12.26
N TYR A 208 -0.05 0.27 -11.70
CA TYR A 208 0.28 -0.90 -10.90
C TYR A 208 0.96 -1.97 -11.75
N SER A 209 0.33 -2.39 -12.86
CA SER A 209 0.84 -3.45 -13.71
C SER A 209 2.18 -3.12 -14.36
N ASP A 210 2.32 -1.88 -14.85
CA ASP A 210 3.47 -1.46 -15.65
C ASP A 210 4.68 -1.12 -14.76
N LEU A 211 4.45 -0.53 -13.59
CA LEU A 211 5.54 -0.05 -12.73
C LEU A 211 5.87 -1.04 -11.62
N LEU A 212 4.86 -1.58 -10.94
CA LEU A 212 5.05 -2.43 -9.77
C LEU A 212 4.99 -3.92 -10.10
N GLY A 213 4.25 -4.31 -11.14
CA GLY A 213 3.87 -5.68 -11.41
C GLY A 213 5.04 -6.69 -11.48
N ALA A 214 6.19 -6.27 -12.02
CA ALA A 214 7.38 -7.12 -12.09
C ALA A 214 8.04 -7.38 -10.72
N SER A 215 7.87 -6.45 -9.77
CA SER A 215 8.42 -6.51 -8.41
C SER A 215 7.39 -6.96 -7.37
N ALA A 216 6.12 -7.07 -7.75
CA ALA A 216 5.03 -7.37 -6.85
C ALA A 216 4.96 -8.86 -6.49
N VAL A 217 4.90 -9.16 -5.20
CA VAL A 217 4.85 -10.54 -4.69
C VAL A 217 3.52 -11.24 -5.00
N THR A 218 2.49 -10.47 -5.36
CA THR A 218 1.18 -10.98 -5.79
C THR A 218 1.08 -11.22 -7.30
N GLY A 219 2.13 -10.89 -8.05
CA GLY A 219 2.13 -10.92 -9.52
C GLY A 219 1.79 -9.57 -10.16
N PRO A 220 1.69 -9.54 -11.51
CA PRO A 220 1.59 -8.29 -12.28
C PRO A 220 0.29 -7.52 -12.02
N ASP A 221 -0.77 -8.21 -11.59
CA ASP A 221 -2.05 -7.60 -11.24
C ASP A 221 -2.31 -7.76 -9.73
N PRO A 222 -3.10 -6.87 -9.10
CA PRO A 222 -3.55 -7.08 -7.72
C PRO A 222 -4.28 -8.43 -7.58
N LEU A 223 -3.99 -9.17 -6.52
CA LEU A 223 -4.55 -10.51 -6.33
C LEU A 223 -5.97 -10.45 -5.75
N GLU A 224 -6.94 -11.08 -6.43
CA GLU A 224 -8.31 -11.20 -5.92
C GLU A 224 -8.38 -12.23 -4.77
N LEU A 225 -8.68 -11.78 -3.56
CA LEU A 225 -8.96 -12.66 -2.43
C LEU A 225 -10.44 -13.03 -2.45
N ARG A 226 -10.75 -14.12 -3.17
CA ARG A 226 -12.10 -14.66 -3.26
C ARG A 226 -12.52 -15.30 -1.95
N THR A 227 -13.68 -14.90 -1.44
CA THR A 227 -14.32 -15.60 -0.32
C THR A 227 -14.70 -17.03 -0.75
N PRO A 228 -14.41 -18.06 0.05
CA PRO A 228 -15.09 -19.35 -0.11
C PRO A 228 -16.59 -19.12 -0.05
N LYS A 229 -17.36 -19.69 -0.99
CA LYS A 229 -18.82 -19.71 -0.86
C LYS A 229 -19.13 -20.38 0.48
N SER A 230 -19.76 -19.66 1.41
CA SER A 230 -20.39 -20.26 2.57
C SER A 230 -21.35 -21.33 2.05
N ARG A 231 -21.02 -22.60 2.30
CA ARG A 231 -21.94 -23.71 2.06
C ARG A 231 -23.07 -23.68 3.07
#